data_AF-A0A1Z4RG20-F1
#
_entry.id   AF-A0A1Z4RG20-F1
#
_cell.length_a   1.000
_cell.length_b   1.000
_cell.length_c   1.000
_cell.angle_alpha   90.00
_cell.angle_beta   90.00
_cell.angle_gamma   90.00
#
_symmetry.space_group_name_H-M   'P 1'
#
loop_
_entity.id
_entity.type
_entity.pdbx_description
1 polymer ?
#
loop_
_entity_poly.entity_id
_entity_poly.type
_entity_poly.pdbx_seq_one_letter_code
_entity_poly.pdbx_strand_id
1 'polypeptide(L)'
;MAAEISGSFPTLKIGSEGEKVKELQKLLNPRLPGVDRFPVSGIFGSETEHAVETVQYQFFLKQTGIADEMVWKSLHAKAPVGKPLLRRGIKSELVAMVQEVLKDDGLYGGAVDGDFGINTENAIKNIQRTRKLAVDGIIGNQTWKVLCDIATFVTVD
;
A
#
# COMPACT_ATOMS: atom_id res chain seq x y z
N MET A 1 -23.86 0.05 -3.27
CA MET A 1 -23.97 1.40 -3.86
C MET A 1 -22.67 2.10 -3.53
N ALA A 2 -21.68 2.03 -4.42
CA ALA A 2 -20.40 2.72 -4.22
C ALA A 2 -20.62 4.17 -4.64
N ALA A 3 -20.51 5.11 -3.70
CA ALA A 3 -20.62 6.53 -4.02
C ALA A 3 -19.51 6.91 -5.00
N GLU A 4 -19.89 7.39 -6.17
CA GLU A 4 -18.98 8.01 -7.11
C GLU A 4 -18.38 9.25 -6.44
N ILE A 5 -17.07 9.22 -6.19
CA ILE A 5 -16.35 10.37 -5.63
C ILE A 5 -16.17 11.39 -6.74
N SER A 6 -17.19 12.22 -6.95
CA SER A 6 -17.23 13.29 -7.97
C SER A 6 -16.51 14.56 -7.49
N GLY A 7 -15.24 14.43 -7.11
CA GLY A 7 -14.37 15.57 -6.84
C GLY A 7 -12.95 15.25 -7.26
N SER A 8 -12.38 16.04 -8.18
CA SER A 8 -10.98 15.91 -8.58
C SER A 8 -10.09 16.01 -7.34
N PHE A 9 -9.40 14.94 -7.01
CA PHE A 9 -8.45 14.95 -5.90
C PHE A 9 -7.24 15.82 -6.26
N PRO A 10 -6.86 16.83 -5.44
CA PRO A 10 -5.71 17.66 -5.74
C PRO A 10 -4.41 16.88 -5.53
N THR A 11 -3.40 17.20 -6.33
CA THR A 11 -2.02 16.77 -6.05
C THR A 11 -1.46 17.62 -4.92
N LEU A 12 -1.16 16.99 -3.79
CA LEU A 12 -0.51 17.65 -2.64
C LEU A 12 0.92 17.14 -2.45
N LYS A 13 1.81 18.05 -2.08
CA LYS A 13 3.25 17.84 -1.85
C LYS A 13 3.79 18.87 -0.87
N ILE A 14 5.06 18.80 -0.49
CA ILE A 14 5.68 19.80 0.37
C ILE A 14 5.36 21.23 -0.08
N GLY A 15 4.97 22.06 0.89
CA GLY A 15 4.54 23.45 0.69
C GLY A 15 3.07 23.62 0.35
N SER A 16 2.32 22.53 0.11
CA SER A 16 0.86 22.60 0.03
C SER A 16 0.26 22.90 1.41
N GLU A 17 -0.84 23.65 1.43
CA GLU A 17 -1.54 23.99 2.67
C GLU A 17 -3.06 24.02 2.50
N GLY A 18 -3.79 24.00 3.62
CA GLY A 18 -5.24 24.20 3.69
C GLY A 18 -6.04 22.94 4.03
N GLU A 19 -7.36 23.02 3.81
CA GLU A 19 -8.31 21.99 4.27
C GLU A 19 -8.07 20.61 3.63
N LYS A 20 -7.59 20.57 2.38
CA LYS A 20 -7.26 19.30 1.72
C LYS A 20 -6.03 18.64 2.31
N VAL A 21 -5.06 19.42 2.82
CA VAL A 21 -3.95 18.86 3.59
C VAL A 21 -4.45 18.31 4.91
N LYS A 22 -5.34 19.01 5.63
CA LYS A 22 -5.92 18.48 6.88
C LYS A 22 -6.68 17.18 6.66
N GLU A 23 -7.45 17.10 5.57
CA GLU A 23 -8.16 15.88 5.17
C GLU A 23 -7.18 14.73 4.92
N LEU A 24 -6.12 14.98 4.14
CA LEU A 24 -5.06 14.00 3.90
C LEU A 24 -4.43 13.52 5.22
N GLN A 25 -4.00 14.43 6.09
CA GLN A 25 -3.36 14.10 7.37
C GLN A 25 -4.26 13.25 8.28
N LYS A 26 -5.58 13.52 8.31
CA LYS A 26 -6.58 12.70 9.01
C LYS A 26 -6.68 11.28 8.44
N LEU A 27 -6.51 11.11 7.13
CA LEU A 27 -6.53 9.81 6.47
C LEU A 27 -5.21 9.04 6.65
N LEU A 28 -4.07 9.75 6.75
CA LEU A 28 -2.75 9.17 6.94
C LEU A 28 -2.55 8.65 8.36
N ASN A 29 -2.87 9.44 9.40
CA ASN A 29 -2.59 9.12 10.81
C ASN A 29 -3.06 7.71 11.26
N PRO A 30 -4.25 7.21 10.87
CA PRO A 30 -4.68 5.85 11.22
C PRO A 30 -3.85 4.72 10.60
N ARG A 31 -2.97 5.03 9.63
CA ARG A 31 -2.12 4.07 8.92
C ARG A 31 -0.68 4.05 9.40
N LEU A 32 -0.33 4.94 10.32
CA LEU A 32 1.02 5.06 10.87
C LEU A 32 1.10 4.39 12.25
N PRO A 33 2.29 3.90 12.65
CA PRO A 33 2.53 3.54 14.04
C PRO A 33 2.27 4.74 14.94
N GLY A 34 1.89 4.47 16.19
CA GLY A 34 1.47 5.51 17.14
C GLY A 34 2.54 6.59 17.36
N VAL A 35 3.81 6.23 17.26
CA VAL A 35 4.97 7.12 17.43
C VAL A 35 5.15 8.10 16.25
N ASP A 36 4.67 7.74 15.07
CA ASP A 36 4.81 8.55 13.84
C ASP A 36 3.54 9.35 13.53
N ARG A 37 2.52 9.29 14.40
CA ARG A 37 1.33 10.13 14.26
C ARG A 37 1.67 11.59 14.55
N PHE A 38 1.15 12.47 13.71
CA PHE A 38 1.52 13.88 13.72
C PHE A 38 0.29 14.80 13.72
N PRO A 39 0.45 16.08 14.11
CA PRO A 39 -0.66 17.01 14.19
C PRO A 39 -1.33 17.26 12.83
N VAL A 40 -2.66 17.42 12.85
CA VAL A 40 -3.43 17.83 11.67
C VAL A 40 -3.34 19.36 11.51
N SER A 41 -2.16 19.83 11.10
CA SER A 41 -1.84 21.26 10.97
C SER A 41 -2.47 21.90 9.74
N GLY A 42 -2.73 21.13 8.68
CA GLY A 42 -3.06 21.65 7.36
C GLY A 42 -1.85 22.19 6.59
N ILE A 43 -0.63 21.91 7.06
CA ILE A 43 0.62 22.23 6.37
C ILE A 43 1.27 20.92 5.93
N PHE A 44 1.55 20.78 4.64
CA PHE A 44 2.25 19.62 4.11
C PHE A 44 3.76 19.84 4.27
N GLY A 45 4.28 19.42 5.42
CA GLY A 45 5.71 19.40 5.74
C GLY A 45 6.33 18.01 5.60
N SER A 46 7.54 17.83 6.10
CA SER A 46 8.29 16.56 6.04
C SER A 46 7.57 15.40 6.74
N GLU A 47 6.89 15.64 7.86
CA GLU A 47 6.10 14.61 8.55
C GLU A 47 4.94 14.10 7.66
N THR A 48 4.30 15.00 6.92
CA THR A 48 3.22 14.63 5.99
C THR A 48 3.77 13.92 4.76
N GLU A 49 4.91 14.35 4.22
CA GLU A 49 5.59 13.67 3.12
C GLU A 49 5.97 12.24 3.50
N HIS A 50 6.65 12.06 4.63
CA HIS A 50 7.03 10.75 5.14
C HIS A 50 5.81 9.84 5.33
N ALA A 51 4.73 10.37 5.91
CA ALA A 51 3.48 9.63 6.04
C ALA A 51 2.86 9.22 4.70
N VAL A 52 2.97 10.06 3.66
CA VAL A 52 2.55 9.71 2.29
C VAL A 52 3.44 8.60 1.72
N GLU A 53 4.75 8.65 1.93
CA GLU A 53 5.67 7.59 1.49
C GLU A 53 5.36 6.25 2.15
N THR A 54 5.12 6.25 3.46
CA THR A 54 4.70 5.06 4.22
C THR A 54 3.42 4.47 3.65
N VAL A 55 2.42 5.29 3.39
CA VAL A 55 1.16 4.82 2.79
C VAL A 55 1.34 4.38 1.34
N GLN A 56 2.22 5.02 0.57
CA GLN A 56 2.56 4.58 -0.78
C GLN A 56 3.20 3.20 -0.75
N TYR A 57 4.13 2.93 0.18
CA TYR A 57 4.70 1.60 0.40
C TYR A 57 3.62 0.57 0.77
N GLN A 58 2.77 0.87 1.76
CA GLN A 58 1.68 -0.02 2.20
C GLN A 58 0.70 -0.37 1.07
N PHE A 59 0.44 0.57 0.16
CA PHE A 59 -0.41 0.36 -1.02
C PHE A 59 0.36 -0.05 -2.28
N PHE A 60 1.65 -0.41 -2.17
CA PHE A 60 2.51 -0.82 -3.30
C PHE A 60 2.56 0.22 -4.44
N LEU A 61 2.33 1.49 -4.14
CA LEU A 61 2.42 2.62 -5.06
C LEU A 61 3.87 3.06 -5.19
N LYS A 62 4.16 3.87 -6.22
CA LYS A 62 5.46 4.51 -6.33
C LYS A 62 5.64 5.48 -5.16
N GLN A 63 6.71 5.30 -4.39
CA GLN A 63 7.07 6.17 -3.26
C GLN A 63 7.62 7.49 -3.81
N THR A 64 6.75 8.49 -3.93
CA THR A 64 7.09 9.82 -4.48
C THR A 64 6.98 10.93 -3.44
N GLY A 65 6.41 10.65 -2.26
CA GLY A 65 6.07 11.66 -1.26
C GLY A 65 4.90 12.56 -1.66
N ILE A 66 4.37 12.41 -2.87
CA ILE A 66 3.28 13.23 -3.42
C ILE A 66 1.95 12.50 -3.25
N ALA A 67 0.96 13.16 -2.63
CA ALA A 67 -0.41 12.69 -2.55
C ALA A 67 -1.16 13.03 -3.85
N ASP A 68 -1.02 12.15 -4.84
CA ASP A 68 -1.73 12.22 -6.12
C ASP A 68 -3.10 11.50 -6.07
N GLU A 69 -3.79 11.46 -7.19
CA GLU A 69 -5.11 10.82 -7.31
C GLU A 69 -5.09 9.34 -6.87
N MET A 70 -4.00 8.60 -7.10
CA MET A 70 -3.90 7.19 -6.73
C MET A 70 -3.74 7.02 -5.22
N VAL A 71 -3.00 7.90 -4.55
CA VAL A 71 -2.91 7.95 -3.09
C VAL A 71 -4.30 8.23 -2.50
N TRP A 72 -5.00 9.24 -3.00
CA TRP A 72 -6.34 9.59 -2.53
C TRP A 72 -7.35 8.47 -2.72
N LYS A 73 -7.40 7.85 -3.90
CA LYS A 73 -8.29 6.71 -4.17
C LYS A 73 -7.97 5.53 -3.25
N SER A 74 -6.69 5.24 -3.01
CA SER A 74 -6.28 4.11 -2.16
C SER A 74 -6.63 4.35 -0.69
N LEU A 75 -6.43 5.57 -0.18
CA LEU A 75 -6.81 5.97 1.18
C LEU A 75 -8.32 5.81 1.42
N HIS A 76 -9.14 6.31 0.49
CA HIS A 76 -10.61 6.19 0.58
C HIS A 76 -11.10 4.74 0.45
N ALA A 77 -10.55 3.98 -0.49
CA ALA A 77 -10.86 2.56 -0.67
C ALA A 77 -10.31 1.68 0.47
N LYS A 78 -9.39 2.24 1.27
CA LYS A 78 -8.60 1.55 2.28
C LYS A 78 -7.85 0.33 1.73
N ALA A 79 -7.47 0.38 0.46
CA ALA A 79 -6.85 -0.71 -0.28
C ALA A 79 -6.13 -0.15 -1.51
N PRO A 80 -5.09 -0.84 -2.01
CA PRO A 80 -4.45 -0.44 -3.25
C PRO A 80 -5.42 -0.54 -4.44
N VAL A 81 -5.56 0.54 -5.20
CA VAL A 81 -6.40 0.57 -6.41
C VAL A 81 -5.57 0.41 -7.68
N GLY A 82 -6.19 -0.10 -8.74
CA GLY A 82 -5.56 -0.20 -10.07
C GLY A 82 -4.37 -1.16 -10.15
N LYS A 83 -4.28 -2.15 -9.25
CA LYS A 83 -3.18 -3.12 -9.27
C LYS A 83 -3.37 -4.18 -10.36
N PRO A 84 -2.28 -4.62 -11.02
CA PRO A 84 -2.35 -5.68 -12.00
C PRO A 84 -2.57 -7.03 -11.32
N LEU A 85 -3.02 -8.01 -12.11
CA LEU A 85 -2.97 -9.42 -11.74
C LEU A 85 -1.51 -9.90 -11.83
N LEU A 86 -0.97 -10.41 -10.72
CA LEU A 86 0.36 -11.05 -10.72
C LEU A 86 0.22 -12.56 -10.55
N ARG A 87 1.04 -13.31 -11.29
CA ARG A 87 1.06 -14.77 -11.30
C ARG A 87 2.42 -15.26 -11.74
N ARG A 88 2.66 -16.57 -11.60
CA ARG A 88 3.93 -17.19 -11.96
C ARG A 88 4.42 -16.83 -13.36
N GLY A 89 5.70 -16.51 -13.48
CA GLY A 89 6.38 -16.13 -14.73
C GLY A 89 6.34 -14.63 -15.05
N ILE A 90 5.69 -13.82 -14.22
CA ILE A 90 5.81 -12.35 -14.32
C ILE A 90 7.07 -11.90 -13.58
N LYS A 91 7.86 -11.05 -14.24
CA LYS A 91 8.99 -10.35 -13.62
C LYS A 91 8.73 -8.84 -13.58
N SER A 92 8.76 -8.23 -12.41
CA SER A 92 8.59 -6.78 -12.25
C SER A 92 9.06 -6.25 -10.89
N GLU A 93 9.27 -4.95 -10.80
CA GLU A 93 9.53 -4.26 -9.52
C GLU A 93 8.39 -4.47 -8.51
N LEU A 94 7.15 -4.56 -9.00
CA LEU A 94 6.00 -4.82 -8.14
C LEU A 94 6.05 -6.22 -7.51
N VAL A 95 6.56 -7.22 -8.22
CA VAL A 95 6.82 -8.54 -7.63
C VAL A 95 7.92 -8.45 -6.58
N ALA A 96 8.98 -7.67 -6.82
CA ALA A 96 10.05 -7.49 -5.85
C ALA A 96 9.52 -6.85 -4.55
N MET A 97 8.69 -5.81 -4.66
CA MET A 97 8.04 -5.20 -3.48
C MET A 97 7.15 -6.20 -2.71
N VAL A 98 6.41 -7.07 -3.41
CA VAL A 98 5.63 -8.12 -2.74
C VAL A 98 6.56 -9.10 -2.02
N GLN A 99 7.63 -9.55 -2.68
CA GLN A 99 8.60 -10.46 -2.06
C GLN A 99 9.27 -9.85 -0.83
N GLU A 100 9.61 -8.56 -0.87
CA GLU A 100 10.17 -7.79 0.24
C GLU A 100 9.20 -7.74 1.42
N VAL A 101 7.97 -7.24 1.22
CA VAL A 101 6.93 -7.21 2.27
C VAL A 101 6.71 -8.57 2.90
N LEU A 102 6.63 -9.63 2.09
CA LEU A 102 6.43 -10.98 2.61
C LEU A 102 7.65 -11.52 3.35
N LYS A 103 8.85 -11.09 2.98
CA LYS A 103 10.09 -11.49 3.64
C LYS A 103 10.22 -10.83 4.99
N ASP A 104 9.89 -9.55 5.07
CA ASP A 104 9.93 -8.77 6.31
C ASP A 104 8.90 -9.28 7.33
N ASP A 105 7.73 -9.75 6.88
CA ASP A 105 6.73 -10.45 7.71
C ASP A 105 7.09 -11.93 8.02
N GLY A 106 8.21 -12.43 7.49
CA GLY A 106 8.64 -13.83 7.69
C GLY A 106 7.85 -14.89 6.91
N LEU A 107 6.98 -14.49 5.98
CA LEU A 107 6.16 -15.37 5.14
C LEU A 107 6.86 -15.83 3.86
N TYR A 108 8.03 -15.29 3.54
CA TYR A 108 8.78 -15.59 2.33
C TYR A 108 10.27 -15.81 2.59
N GLY A 109 10.73 -17.05 2.35
CA GLY A 109 12.14 -17.44 2.51
C GLY A 109 13.00 -17.33 1.24
N GLY A 110 12.43 -16.84 0.13
CA GLY A 110 13.11 -16.76 -1.16
C GLY A 110 13.99 -15.50 -1.32
N ALA A 111 14.58 -15.38 -2.50
CA ALA A 111 15.25 -14.16 -2.93
C ALA A 111 14.21 -13.10 -3.33
N VAL A 112 14.54 -11.83 -3.07
CA VAL A 112 13.80 -10.67 -3.59
C VAL A 112 14.43 -10.33 -4.94
N ASP A 113 13.96 -10.98 -6.00
CA ASP A 113 14.54 -10.93 -7.35
C ASP A 113 13.56 -10.36 -8.39
N GLY A 114 12.34 -10.03 -7.95
CA GLY A 114 11.25 -9.55 -8.78
C GLY A 114 10.70 -10.60 -9.74
N ASP A 115 11.12 -11.87 -9.66
CA ASP A 115 10.56 -12.96 -10.44
C ASP A 115 9.47 -13.67 -9.63
N PHE A 116 8.26 -13.71 -10.18
CA PHE A 116 7.18 -14.47 -9.59
C PHE A 116 7.41 -15.96 -9.90
N GLY A 117 8.35 -16.56 -9.18
CA GLY A 117 8.69 -17.97 -9.27
C GLY A 117 7.83 -18.86 -8.38
N ILE A 118 8.23 -20.14 -8.28
CA ILE A 118 7.53 -21.14 -7.46
C ILE A 118 7.49 -20.76 -5.97
N ASN A 119 8.55 -20.13 -5.45
CA ASN A 119 8.61 -19.70 -4.06
C ASN A 119 7.58 -18.61 -3.77
N THR A 120 7.45 -17.62 -4.67
CA THR A 120 6.46 -16.54 -4.53
C THR A 120 5.05 -17.10 -4.65
N GLU A 121 4.79 -17.99 -5.62
CA GLU A 121 3.49 -18.66 -5.76
C GLU A 121 3.10 -19.44 -4.49
N ASN A 122 4.03 -20.19 -3.91
CA ASN A 122 3.79 -20.96 -2.69
C ASN A 122 3.47 -20.05 -1.50
N ALA A 123 4.18 -18.94 -1.33
CA ALA A 123 3.90 -17.95 -0.31
C ALA A 123 2.49 -17.33 -0.48
N ILE A 124 2.14 -16.95 -1.72
CA ILE A 124 0.79 -16.43 -2.03
C ILE A 124 -0.29 -17.47 -1.74
N LYS A 125 -0.12 -18.73 -2.14
CA LYS A 125 -1.08 -19.79 -1.82
C LYS A 125 -1.22 -20.01 -0.31
N ASN A 126 -0.14 -19.89 0.45
CA ASN A 126 -0.19 -20.00 1.90
C ASN A 126 -1.01 -18.85 2.50
N ILE A 127 -0.77 -17.61 2.06
CA ILE A 127 -1.53 -16.44 2.48
C ILE A 127 -3.02 -16.60 2.15
N GLN A 128 -3.33 -17.00 0.91
CA GLN A 128 -4.70 -17.24 0.48
C GLN A 128 -5.40 -18.29 1.36
N ARG A 129 -4.71 -19.38 1.69
CA ARG A 129 -5.25 -20.41 2.60
C ARG A 129 -5.52 -19.86 3.99
N THR A 130 -4.54 -19.18 4.59
CA THR A 130 -4.64 -18.62 5.95
C THR A 130 -5.73 -17.54 6.05
N ARG A 131 -5.91 -16.76 4.99
CA ARG A 131 -6.92 -15.69 4.92
C ARG A 131 -8.25 -16.14 4.32
N LYS A 132 -8.42 -17.44 4.07
CA LYS A 132 -9.65 -18.06 3.54
C LYS A 132 -10.11 -17.48 2.19
N LEU A 133 -9.16 -17.17 1.31
CA LEU A 133 -9.38 -16.78 -0.08
C LEU A 133 -9.35 -18.00 -1.01
N ALA A 134 -9.71 -17.81 -2.28
CA ALA A 134 -9.44 -18.79 -3.32
C ALA A 134 -7.92 -19.04 -3.43
N VAL A 135 -7.50 -20.30 -3.37
CA VAL A 135 -6.07 -20.69 -3.35
C VAL A 135 -5.60 -20.97 -4.78
N ASP A 136 -5.52 -19.92 -5.59
CA ASP A 136 -5.14 -19.98 -7.00
C ASP A 136 -3.67 -19.59 -7.25
N GLY A 137 -2.97 -19.04 -6.25
CA GLY A 137 -1.60 -18.55 -6.38
C GLY A 137 -1.47 -17.25 -7.18
N ILE A 138 -2.58 -16.55 -7.41
CA ILE A 138 -2.65 -15.31 -8.18
C ILE A 138 -2.89 -14.13 -7.22
N ILE A 139 -2.15 -13.04 -7.42
CA ILE A 139 -2.38 -11.80 -6.71
C ILE A 139 -3.42 -10.98 -7.49
N GLY A 140 -4.69 -11.17 -7.12
CA GLY A 140 -5.80 -10.30 -7.54
C GLY A 140 -6.25 -9.36 -6.42
N ASN A 141 -7.36 -8.64 -6.63
CA ASN A 141 -7.81 -7.57 -5.71
C ASN A 141 -7.91 -8.00 -4.24
N GLN A 142 -8.41 -9.21 -3.96
CA GLN A 142 -8.51 -9.71 -2.59
C GLN A 142 -7.14 -10.00 -1.98
N THR A 143 -6.23 -10.62 -2.74
CA THR A 143 -4.85 -10.88 -2.32
C THR A 143 -4.08 -9.57 -2.10
N TRP A 144 -4.28 -8.57 -2.98
CA TRP A 144 -3.69 -7.23 -2.83
C TRP A 144 -4.12 -6.53 -1.53
N LYS A 145 -5.40 -6.68 -1.15
CA LYS A 145 -5.88 -6.13 0.12
C LYS A 145 -5.18 -6.78 1.31
N VAL A 146 -5.00 -8.10 1.28
CA VAL A 146 -4.25 -8.82 2.33
C VAL A 146 -2.80 -8.38 2.38
N LEU A 147 -2.14 -8.22 1.22
CA LEU A 147 -0.76 -7.76 1.16
C LEU A 147 -0.62 -6.33 1.71
N CYS A 148 -1.61 -5.47 1.50
CA CYS A 148 -1.66 -4.15 2.14
C CYS A 148 -1.76 -4.28 3.66
N ASP A 149 -2.60 -5.17 4.19
CA ASP A 149 -2.71 -5.38 5.63
C ASP A 149 -1.38 -5.90 6.23
N ILE A 150 -0.67 -6.79 5.51
CA ILE A 150 0.67 -7.27 5.88
C ILE A 150 1.69 -6.12 5.85
N ALA A 151 1.73 -5.34 4.77
CA ALA A 151 2.64 -4.20 4.67
C ALA A 151 2.37 -3.16 5.78
N THR A 152 1.12 -2.92 6.14
CA THR A 152 0.78 -2.07 7.28
C THR A 152 1.36 -2.63 8.58
N PHE A 153 1.25 -3.94 8.84
CA PHE A 153 1.84 -4.59 10.00
C PHE A 153 3.37 -4.40 10.04
N VAL A 154 4.06 -4.71 8.93
CA VAL A 154 5.53 -4.54 8.80
C VAL A 154 5.99 -3.11 9.09
N THR A 155 5.22 -2.10 8.68
CA THR A 155 5.59 -0.70 8.92
C THR A 155 5.22 -0.16 10.30
N VAL A 156 4.45 -0.89 11.11
CA VAL A 156 4.00 -0.41 12.43
C VAL A 156 4.68 -1.11 13.61
N ASP A 157 5.37 -2.22 13.38
CA ASP A 157 6.20 -2.96 14.35
C ASP A 157 7.68 -2.56 14.27
#